data_AF-A0A3C0BLY3-F1
#
_entry.id   AF-A0A3C0BLY3-F1
#
_cell.length_a   1.000
_cell.length_b   1.000
_cell.length_c   1.000
_cell.angle_alpha   90.00
_cell.angle_beta   90.00
_cell.angle_gamma   90.00
#
_symmetry.space_group_name_H-M   'P 1'
#
loop_
_entity.id
_entity.type
_entity.pdbx_description
1 polymer ?
#
loop_
_entity_poly.entity_id
_entity_poly.type
_entity_poly.pdbx_seq_one_letter_code
_entity_poly.pdbx_strand_id
1 'polypeptide(L)'
;MKSVTVCRGCGRTIENDFIYCPWCGYSRAACDDNASLEAVFNQLEQLQSDSRCKQINEMEKQLDELEHELDTLVLSAEMHK
;
A
#
# COMPACT_ATOMS: atom_id res chain seq x y z
N MET A 1 37.93 -0.30 -30.04
CA MET A 1 37.44 0.77 -29.14
C MET A 1 36.58 0.10 -28.08
N LYS A 2 36.86 0.31 -26.78
CA LYS A 2 36.02 -0.23 -25.72
C LYS A 2 34.72 0.58 -25.63
N SER A 3 33.57 -0.08 -25.55
CA SER A 3 32.27 0.59 -25.40
C SER A 3 32.10 1.13 -23.98
N VAL A 4 31.69 2.38 -23.86
CA VAL A 4 31.46 3.07 -22.59
C VAL A 4 30.00 3.51 -22.46
N THR A 5 29.52 3.63 -21.23
CA THR A 5 28.19 4.16 -20.89
C THR A 5 28.30 5.19 -19.77
N VAL A 6 27.26 6.02 -19.63
CA VAL A 6 27.10 6.94 -18.49
C VAL A 6 26.42 6.21 -17.32
N CYS A 7 26.93 6.41 -16.12
CA CYS A 7 26.36 5.88 -14.88
C CYS A 7 25.06 6.61 -14.49
N ARG A 8 24.00 5.85 -14.15
CA ARG A 8 22.72 6.43 -13.70
C ARG A 8 22.74 6.96 -12.26
N GLY A 9 23.67 6.49 -11.42
CA GLY A 9 23.79 6.94 -10.03
C GLY A 9 24.57 8.26 -9.87
N CYS A 10 25.65 8.47 -10.64
CA CYS A 10 26.54 9.63 -10.46
C CYS A 10 26.89 10.39 -11.75
N GLY A 11 26.39 9.97 -12.92
CA GLY A 11 26.59 10.67 -14.19
C GLY A 11 27.98 10.56 -14.83
N ARG A 12 28.92 9.79 -14.25
CA ARG A 12 30.26 9.58 -14.82
C ARG A 12 30.27 8.51 -15.90
N THR A 13 31.19 8.61 -16.85
CA THR A 13 31.43 7.61 -17.90
C THR A 13 32.20 6.40 -17.37
N ILE A 14 31.78 5.19 -17.74
CA ILE A 14 32.28 3.92 -17.23
C ILE A 14 32.34 2.90 -18.38
N GLU A 15 33.31 1.98 -18.35
CA GLU A 15 33.36 0.86 -19.31
C GLU A 15 32.15 -0.07 -19.09
N ASN A 16 31.59 -0.59 -20.20
CA ASN A 16 30.37 -1.40 -20.13
C ASN A 16 30.52 -2.72 -19.36
N ASP A 17 31.74 -3.23 -19.22
CA ASP A 17 32.05 -4.51 -18.58
C ASP A 17 31.91 -4.46 -17.04
N PHE A 18 31.81 -3.27 -16.45
CA PHE A 18 31.65 -3.12 -15.01
C PHE A 18 30.21 -3.32 -14.55
N ILE A 19 29.99 -4.31 -13.67
CA ILE A 19 28.71 -4.58 -13.00
C ILE A 19 28.37 -3.49 -11.97
N TYR A 20 29.37 -2.82 -11.41
CA TYR A 20 29.19 -1.71 -10.46
C TYR A 20 29.95 -0.48 -10.92
N CYS A 21 29.43 0.71 -10.63
CA CYS A 21 30.13 1.96 -10.86
C CYS A 21 31.38 2.05 -9.96
N PRO A 22 32.61 2.14 -10.50
CA PRO A 22 33.83 2.25 -9.70
C PRO A 22 33.92 3.55 -8.88
N TRP A 23 33.09 4.55 -9.18
CA TRP A 23 33.14 5.87 -8.54
C TRP A 23 32.17 6.02 -7.38
N CYS A 24 30.97 5.44 -7.49
CA CYS A 24 29.89 5.65 -6.50
C CYS A 24 29.26 4.35 -6.01
N GLY A 25 29.69 3.19 -6.53
CA GLY A 25 29.15 1.89 -6.14
C GLY A 25 27.77 1.54 -6.72
N TYR A 26 27.16 2.40 -7.55
CA TYR A 26 25.86 2.13 -8.17
C TYR A 26 25.88 0.81 -8.95
N SER A 27 25.00 -0.12 -8.57
CA SER A 27 24.86 -1.42 -9.22
C SER A 27 24.18 -1.27 -10.58
N ARG A 28 24.81 -1.83 -11.60
CA ARG A 28 24.25 -2.00 -12.95
C ARG A 28 23.75 -3.42 -13.19
N ALA A 29 23.92 -4.33 -12.24
CA ALA A 29 23.16 -5.57 -12.26
C ALA A 29 21.69 -5.19 -12.29
N ALA A 30 20.94 -5.71 -13.26
CA ALA A 30 19.49 -5.59 -13.29
C ALA A 30 18.97 -6.21 -12.01
N CYS A 31 18.82 -5.40 -10.98
CA CYS A 31 18.19 -5.82 -9.75
C CYS A 31 16.71 -5.86 -10.11
N ASP A 32 16.11 -7.02 -9.91
CA ASP A 32 14.69 -7.27 -10.09
C ASP A 32 13.90 -6.58 -8.97
N ASP A 33 14.19 -5.28 -8.76
CA ASP A 33 13.70 -4.43 -7.67
C ASP A 33 12.17 -4.30 -7.68
N ASN A 34 11.53 -4.66 -8.80
CA ASN A 34 10.10 -4.75 -8.93
C ASN A 34 9.50 -5.73 -7.91
N ALA A 35 10.14 -6.86 -7.61
CA ALA A 35 9.61 -7.82 -6.63
C ALA A 35 9.59 -7.24 -5.21
N SER A 36 10.58 -6.40 -4.86
CA SER A 36 10.65 -5.74 -3.56
C SER A 36 9.60 -4.62 -3.43
N LEU A 37 9.42 -3.82 -4.48
CA LEU A 37 8.35 -2.81 -4.53
C LEU A 37 6.95 -3.44 -4.49
N GLU A 38 6.74 -4.55 -5.18
CA GLU A 38 5.47 -5.26 -5.21
C GLU A 38 5.04 -5.71 -3.81
N ALA A 39 5.97 -6.22 -3.00
CA ALA A 39 5.69 -6.59 -1.62
C ALA A 39 5.25 -5.37 -0.76
N VAL A 40 5.89 -4.21 -0.97
CA VAL A 40 5.52 -2.97 -0.28
C VAL A 40 4.13 -2.49 -0.72
N PHE A 41 3.83 -2.52 -2.02
CA PHE A 41 2.51 -2.13 -2.53
C PHE A 41 1.40 -3.06 -2.02
N ASN A 42 1.62 -4.37 -2.02
CA ASN A 42 0.68 -5.34 -1.46
C ASN A 42 0.42 -5.09 0.03
N GLN A 43 1.47 -4.79 0.81
CA GLN A 43 1.32 -4.46 2.21
C GLN A 43 0.50 -3.17 2.43
N LEU A 44 0.73 -2.14 1.62
CA LEU A 44 -0.04 -0.90 1.67
C LEU A 44 -1.52 -1.13 1.33
N GLU A 45 -1.81 -1.92 0.30
CA GLU A 45 -3.18 -2.27 -0.09
C GLU A 45 -3.89 -3.04 1.02
N GLN A 46 -3.20 -3.98 1.67
CA GLN A 46 -3.74 -4.74 2.80
C GLN A 46 -4.09 -3.84 4.00
N LEU A 47 -3.21 -2.89 4.35
CA LEU A 47 -3.50 -1.94 5.43
C LEU A 47 -4.74 -1.09 5.12
N GLN A 48 -4.91 -0.68 3.86
CA GLN A 48 -6.10 0.07 3.42
C GLN A 48 -7.36 -0.79 3.45
N SER A 49 -7.30 -2.06 3.04
CA SER A 49 -8.44 -2.97 3.13
C SER A 49 -8.86 -3.22 4.56
N ASP A 50 -7.90 -3.43 5.46
CA ASP A 50 -8.17 -3.67 6.89
C ASP A 50 -8.84 -2.46 7.54
N SER A 51 -8.36 -1.25 7.23
CA SER A 51 -8.99 -0.02 7.71
C SER A 51 -10.42 0.12 7.20
N ARG A 52 -10.67 -0.21 5.93
CA ARG A 52 -12.00 -0.15 5.33
C ARG A 52 -12.95 -1.18 5.94
N CYS A 53 -12.49 -2.42 6.15
CA CYS A 53 -13.29 -3.46 6.81
C CYS A 53 -13.66 -3.04 8.24
N LYS A 54 -12.74 -2.46 9.01
CA LYS A 54 -13.05 -1.95 10.35
C LYS A 54 -14.12 -0.87 10.33
N GLN A 55 -14.04 0.07 9.38
CA GLN A 55 -15.05 1.12 9.23
C GLN A 55 -16.42 0.54 8.86
N ILE A 56 -16.48 -0.44 7.95
CA ILE A 56 -17.72 -1.11 7.57
C ILE A 56 -18.35 -1.80 8.78
N ASN A 57 -17.57 -2.58 9.52
CA ASN A 57 -18.08 -3.29 10.70
C ASN A 57 -18.58 -2.34 11.79
N GLU A 58 -17.92 -1.19 11.97
CA GLU A 58 -18.38 -0.16 12.90
C GLU A 58 -19.70 0.47 12.45
N MET A 59 -19.85 0.75 11.15
CA MET A 59 -21.11 1.24 10.60
C MET A 59 -22.23 0.21 10.73
N GLU A 60 -21.95 -1.08 10.51
CA GLU A 60 -22.91 -2.16 10.72
C GLU A 60 -23.41 -2.18 12.18
N LYS A 61 -22.49 -2.10 13.16
CA LYS A 61 -22.85 -2.03 14.58
C LYS A 61 -23.74 -0.82 14.90
N GLN A 62 -23.44 0.34 14.32
CA GLN A 62 -24.24 1.54 14.51
C GLN A 62 -25.65 1.41 13.91
N LEU A 63 -25.78 0.71 12.77
CA LEU A 63 -27.09 0.43 12.18
C LEU A 63 -27.91 -0.51 13.07
N ASP A 64 -27.30 -1.57 13.60
CA ASP A 64 -27.97 -2.50 14.52
C ASP A 64 -28.46 -1.80 15.79
N GLU A 65 -27.65 -0.89 16.34
CA GLU A 65 -28.02 -0.08 17.51
C GLU A 65 -29.20 0.84 17.20
N LEU A 66 -29.17 1.54 16.06
CA LEU A 66 -30.27 2.40 15.61
C LEU A 66 -31.56 1.62 15.36
N GLU A 67 -31.48 0.42 14.78
CA GLU A 67 -32.63 -0.47 14.59
C GLU A 67 -33.26 -0.83 15.95
N HIS A 68 -32.44 -1.18 16.93
CA HIS A 68 -32.93 -1.50 18.27
C HIS A 68 -33.59 -0.31 18.99
N GLU A 69 -33.01 0.89 18.84
CA GLU A 69 -33.61 2.12 19.36
C GLU A 69 -34.97 2.41 18.72
N LEU A 70 -35.08 2.22 17.40
CA LEU A 70 -36.34 2.40 16.67
C LEU A 70 -37.41 1.41 17.13
N ASP A 71 -37.08 0.13 17.28
CA ASP A 71 -38.00 -0.90 17.80
C ASP A 71 -38.51 -0.53 19.19
N THR A 72 -37.62 -0.07 20.07
CA THR A 72 -37.97 0.37 21.42
C THR A 72 -38.94 1.55 21.40
N LEU A 73 -38.70 2.53 20.53
CA LEU A 73 -39.57 3.69 20.37
C LEU A 73 -40.95 3.28 19.85
N VAL A 74 -41.02 2.38 18.85
CA VAL A 74 -42.29 1.87 18.31
C VAL A 74 -43.09 1.16 19.39
N LEU A 75 -42.48 0.24 20.14
CA LEU A 75 -43.13 -0.46 21.25
C LEU A 75 -43.66 0.51 22.30
N SER A 76 -42.86 1.53 22.64
CA SER A 76 -43.30 2.56 23.60
C SER A 76 -44.50 3.35 23.08
N ALA A 77 -44.52 3.70 21.79
CA ALA A 77 -45.61 4.47 21.19
C ALA A 77 -46.90 3.65 21.06
N GLU A 78 -46.81 2.35 20.82
CA GLU A 78 -47.96 1.44 20.77
C GLU A 78 -48.59 1.21 22.14
N MET A 79 -47.78 1.19 23.22
CA MET A 79 -48.29 1.05 24.59
C MET A 79 -49.04 2.30 25.12
N HIS A 80 -48.90 3.45 24.46
CA HIS A 80 -49.59 4.70 24.82
C HIS A 80 -50.86 4.97 23.97
N LYS A 81 -51.28 4.00 23.16
CA LYS A 81 -52.61 3.95 22.51
C LYS A 81 -53.58 3.09 23.30
#